data_AF-A0A142YKV7-F1
#
_entry.id   AF-A0A142YKV7-F1
#
_cell.length_a   1.000
_cell.length_b   1.000
_cell.length_c   1.000
_cell.angle_alpha   90.00
_cell.angle_beta   90.00
_cell.angle_gamma   90.00
#
_symmetry.space_group_name_H-M   'P 1'
#
loop_
_entity.id
_entity.type
_entity.pdbx_description
1 polymer ?
#
loop_
_entity_poly.entity_id
_entity_poly.type
_entity_poly.pdbx_seq_one_letter_code
_entity_poly.pdbx_strand_id
1 'polypeptide(L)'
;MIPPPEPPHPLVVHWLQRHLSVVSFVLHLIGIPLTILGVLLFPVYAYLVSFPIFVLGLGLFLGGFGLQFAGHYLEKTDPGEVIYFKRLFGMPYVEFPLGGGPFAGYDRATEASAGDDAAQSQAPAGTA
;
A
#
# COMPACT_ATOMS: atom_id res chain seq x y z
N MET A 1 31.56 20.01 -6.33
CA MET A 1 30.47 20.17 -5.36
C MET A 1 29.44 19.13 -5.74
N ILE A 2 29.19 18.14 -4.87
CA ILE A 2 28.18 17.11 -5.15
C ILE A 2 26.82 17.76 -4.85
N PRO A 3 25.90 17.86 -5.82
CA PRO A 3 24.58 18.40 -5.55
C PRO A 3 23.91 17.58 -4.44
N PRO A 4 23.13 18.20 -3.53
CA PRO A 4 22.39 17.47 -2.52
C PRO A 4 21.45 16.46 -3.19
N PRO A 5 21.23 15.28 -2.56
CA PRO A 5 20.32 14.28 -3.10
C PRO A 5 18.92 14.89 -3.25
N GLU A 6 18.28 14.60 -4.38
CA GLU A 6 16.91 15.03 -4.63
C GLU A 6 15.98 14.40 -3.59
N PRO A 7 15.01 15.14 -3.05
CA PRO A 7 14.02 14.57 -2.15
C PRO A 7 13.33 13.35 -2.82
N PRO A 8 13.11 12.25 -2.08
CA PRO A 8 12.42 11.09 -2.63
C PRO A 8 10.99 11.45 -3.04
N HIS A 9 10.54 10.89 -4.17
CA HIS A 9 9.19 11.09 -4.66
C HIS A 9 8.15 10.69 -3.59
N PRO A 10 7.05 11.45 -3.38
CA PRO A 10 6.06 11.18 -2.34
C PRO A 10 5.53 9.73 -2.34
N LEU A 11 5.37 9.13 -3.51
CA LEU A 11 4.98 7.71 -3.65
C LEU A 11 5.96 6.74 -2.98
N VAL A 12 7.26 7.02 -3.08
CA VAL A 12 8.31 6.19 -2.47
C VAL A 12 8.26 6.36 -0.96
N VAL A 13 8.07 7.59 -0.48
CA VAL A 13 7.94 7.89 0.95
C VAL A 13 6.73 7.18 1.55
N HIS A 14 5.55 7.30 0.92
CA HIS A 14 4.34 6.59 1.34
C HIS A 14 4.53 5.07 1.34
N TRP A 15 5.19 4.52 0.30
CA TRP A 15 5.46 3.09 0.23
C TRP A 15 6.36 2.62 1.37
N LEU A 16 7.44 3.37 1.67
CA LEU A 16 8.36 3.07 2.79
C LEU A 16 7.68 3.18 4.15
N GLN A 17 6.86 4.21 4.36
CA GLN A 17 6.13 4.42 5.63
C GLN A 17 5.14 3.29 5.92
N ARG A 18 4.61 2.66 4.87
CA ARG A 18 3.62 1.58 4.97
C ARG A 18 4.24 0.19 5.15
N HIS A 19 5.54 0.02 4.85
CA HIS A 19 6.25 -1.27 4.90
C HIS A 19 7.43 -1.22 5.87
N LEU A 20 7.19 -0.79 7.11
CA LEU A 20 8.24 -0.70 8.13
C LEU A 20 8.48 -2.02 8.85
N SER A 21 7.46 -2.89 8.96
CA SER A 21 7.64 -4.18 9.63
C SER A 21 8.22 -5.24 8.69
N VAL A 22 9.33 -5.83 9.13
CA VAL A 22 9.98 -6.95 8.43
C VAL A 22 9.01 -8.14 8.31
N VAL A 23 8.14 -8.34 9.29
CA VAL A 23 7.16 -9.45 9.30
C VAL A 23 6.11 -9.26 8.22
N SER A 24 5.46 -8.09 8.14
CA SER A 24 4.48 -7.81 7.08
C SER A 24 5.14 -7.85 5.70
N PHE A 25 6.35 -7.31 5.58
CA PHE A 25 7.12 -7.36 4.34
C PHE A 25 7.39 -8.79 3.86
N VAL A 26 7.90 -9.67 4.73
CA VAL A 26 8.20 -11.07 4.37
C VAL A 26 6.92 -11.84 4.02
N LEU A 27 5.83 -11.62 4.76
CA LEU A 27 4.56 -12.27 4.46
C LEU A 27 3.98 -11.81 3.11
N HIS A 28 4.14 -10.54 2.74
CA HIS A 28 3.77 -10.04 1.42
C HIS A 28 4.69 -10.56 0.31
N LEU A 29 6.00 -10.60 0.57
CA LEU A 29 6.99 -11.10 -0.37
C LEU A 29 6.70 -12.54 -0.80
N ILE A 30 6.16 -13.36 0.12
CA ILE A 30 5.74 -14.74 -0.17
C ILE A 30 4.30 -14.77 -0.69
N GLY A 31 3.39 -14.03 -0.06
CA GLY A 31 1.96 -14.06 -0.36
C GLY A 31 1.61 -13.58 -1.77
N ILE A 32 2.27 -12.53 -2.27
CA ILE A 32 2.01 -11.98 -3.61
C ILE A 32 2.34 -13.02 -4.71
N PRO A 33 3.55 -13.62 -4.76
CA PRO A 33 3.85 -14.68 -5.74
C PRO A 33 2.89 -15.85 -5.69
N LEU A 34 2.49 -16.32 -4.50
CA LEU A 34 1.54 -17.42 -4.36
C LEU A 34 0.16 -17.05 -4.92
N THR A 35 -0.30 -15.82 -4.65
CA THR A 35 -1.59 -15.32 -5.14
C THR A 35 -1.58 -15.22 -6.67
N ILE A 36 -0.52 -14.64 -7.25
CA ILE A 36 -0.34 -14.53 -8.70
C ILE A 36 -0.31 -15.92 -9.33
N LEU A 37 0.48 -16.85 -8.77
CA LEU A 37 0.57 -18.20 -9.28
C LEU A 37 -0.78 -18.93 -9.22
N GLY A 38 -1.54 -18.77 -8.13
CA GLY A 38 -2.89 -19.30 -8.00
C GLY A 38 -3.82 -18.80 -9.11
N VAL A 39 -3.81 -17.50 -9.40
CA VAL A 39 -4.60 -16.89 -10.49
C VAL A 39 -4.18 -17.45 -11.85
N LEU A 40 -2.86 -17.55 -12.12
CA LEU A 40 -2.33 -18.04 -13.39
C LEU A 40 -2.61 -19.53 -13.64
N LEU A 41 -2.93 -20.31 -12.61
CA LEU A 41 -3.33 -21.71 -12.77
C LEU A 41 -4.80 -21.90 -13.19
N PHE A 42 -5.66 -20.89 -13.05
CA PHE A 42 -7.07 -21.02 -13.47
C PHE A 42 -7.24 -21.26 -14.98
N PRO A 43 -6.54 -20.56 -15.89
CA PRO A 43 -6.57 -20.90 -17.31
C PRO A 43 -6.09 -22.33 -17.61
N VAL A 44 -5.07 -22.81 -16.91
CA VAL A 44 -4.55 -24.18 -17.04
C VAL A 44 -5.60 -25.20 -16.59
N TYR A 45 -6.24 -24.95 -15.45
CA TYR A 45 -7.38 -25.72 -14.99
C TYR A 45 -8.49 -25.74 -16.04
N ALA A 46 -8.89 -24.58 -16.59
CA ALA A 46 -9.98 -24.48 -17.55
C ALA A 46 -9.69 -25.26 -18.85
N TYR A 47 -8.43 -25.24 -19.30
CA TYR A 47 -7.99 -26.00 -20.47
C TYR A 47 -7.98 -27.52 -20.23
N LEU A 48 -7.47 -27.96 -19.07
CA LEU A 48 -7.30 -29.39 -18.75
C LEU A 48 -8.53 -30.01 -18.08
N VAL A 49 -9.50 -29.20 -17.63
CA VAL A 49 -10.64 -29.59 -16.79
C VAL A 49 -10.19 -30.41 -15.57
N SER A 50 -9.07 -30.01 -14.97
CA SER A 50 -8.36 -30.80 -13.96
C SER A 50 -8.69 -30.33 -12.54
N PHE A 51 -9.43 -31.17 -11.79
CA PHE A 51 -9.76 -30.90 -10.38
C PHE A 51 -8.53 -30.70 -9.48
N PRO A 52 -7.43 -31.49 -9.59
CA PRO A 52 -6.21 -31.23 -8.82
C PRO A 52 -5.61 -29.84 -9.07
N ILE A 53 -5.59 -29.37 -10.33
CA ILE A 53 -5.07 -28.03 -10.66
C ILE A 53 -5.98 -26.94 -10.11
N PHE A 54 -7.30 -27.16 -10.13
CA PHE A 54 -8.24 -26.24 -9.49
C PHE A 54 -7.97 -26.11 -7.99
N VAL A 55 -7.85 -27.23 -7.27
CA VAL A 55 -7.58 -27.22 -5.82
C VAL A 55 -6.24 -26.56 -5.52
N LEU A 56 -5.20 -26.84 -6.31
CA LEU A 56 -3.90 -26.21 -6.17
C LEU A 56 -3.96 -24.70 -6.41
N GLY A 57 -4.58 -24.27 -7.51
CA GLY A 57 -4.72 -22.86 -7.86
C GLY A 57 -5.51 -22.07 -6.80
N LEU A 58 -6.63 -22.64 -6.36
CA LEU A 58 -7.45 -22.06 -5.29
C LEU A 58 -6.70 -22.02 -3.95
N GLY A 59 -5.98 -23.08 -3.60
CA GLY A 59 -5.17 -23.14 -2.38
C GLY A 59 -4.04 -22.11 -2.36
N LEU A 60 -3.33 -21.96 -3.49
CA LEU A 60 -2.28 -20.94 -3.65
C LEU A 60 -2.85 -19.52 -3.59
N PHE A 61 -3.99 -19.29 -4.24
CA PHE A 61 -4.68 -18.00 -4.20
C PHE A 61 -5.11 -17.65 -2.76
N LEU A 62 -5.89 -18.52 -2.11
CA LEU A 62 -6.41 -18.25 -0.76
C LEU A 62 -5.29 -18.23 0.29
N GLY A 63 -4.30 -19.12 0.19
CA GLY A 63 -3.16 -19.15 1.09
C GLY A 63 -2.28 -17.93 0.95
N GLY A 64 -1.97 -17.52 -0.28
CA GLY A 64 -1.20 -16.31 -0.57
C GLY A 64 -1.93 -15.04 -0.13
N PHE A 65 -3.24 -14.97 -0.37
CA PHE A 65 -4.10 -13.86 0.05
C PHE A 65 -4.19 -13.78 1.58
N GLY A 66 -4.38 -14.92 2.25
CA GLY A 66 -4.40 -15.01 3.71
C GLY A 66 -3.08 -14.57 4.35
N LEU A 67 -1.92 -14.91 3.75
CA LEU A 67 -0.60 -14.48 4.23
C LEU A 67 -0.46 -12.95 4.23
N GLN A 68 -0.94 -12.28 3.18
CA GLN A 68 -0.91 -10.82 3.07
C GLN A 68 -1.78 -10.17 4.15
N PHE A 69 -2.99 -10.69 4.35
CA PHE A 69 -3.89 -10.24 5.43
C PHE A 69 -3.30 -10.48 6.81
N ALA A 70 -2.62 -11.62 7.04
CA ALA A 70 -1.94 -11.90 8.29
C ALA A 70 -0.81 -10.90 8.56
N GLY A 71 -0.05 -10.49 7.53
CA GLY A 71 0.96 -9.45 7.64
C GLY A 71 0.39 -8.12 8.13
N HIS A 72 -0.70 -7.68 7.50
CA HIS A 72 -1.43 -6.48 7.90
C HIS A 72 -2.01 -6.58 9.32
N TYR A 73 -2.61 -7.72 9.67
CA TYR A 73 -3.17 -7.93 11.01
C TYR A 73 -2.10 -7.86 12.11
N LEU A 74 -0.94 -8.49 11.89
CA LEU A 74 0.18 -8.46 12.84
C LEU A 74 0.78 -7.05 12.98
N GLU A 75 0.79 -6.28 11.91
CA GLU A 75 1.22 -4.87 11.90
C GLU A 75 0.13 -3.91 12.42
N LYS A 76 -1.08 -4.41 12.66
CA LYS A 76 -2.29 -3.64 13.03
C LYS A 76 -2.62 -2.54 12.02
N THR A 77 -2.26 -2.74 10.76
CA THR A 77 -2.64 -1.87 9.64
C THR A 77 -3.78 -2.50 8.87
N ASP A 78 -4.62 -1.67 8.27
CA ASP A 78 -5.70 -2.16 7.42
C ASP A 78 -5.15 -2.54 6.03
N PRO A 79 -5.50 -3.72 5.49
CA PRO A 79 -5.21 -4.09 4.11
C PRO A 79 -5.78 -3.05 3.14
N GLY A 80 -5.13 -2.86 1.99
CA GLY A 80 -5.55 -1.87 0.99
C GLY A 80 -7.00 -2.07 0.53
N GLU A 81 -7.43 -3.32 0.40
CA GLU A 81 -8.81 -3.69 0.05
C GLU A 81 -9.79 -3.24 1.14
N VAL A 82 -9.44 -3.45 2.41
CA VAL A 82 -10.26 -3.04 3.54
C VAL A 82 -10.31 -1.51 3.65
N ILE A 83 -9.20 -0.82 3.40
CA ILE A 83 -9.15 0.65 3.34
C ILE A 83 -10.06 1.16 2.22
N TYR A 84 -10.02 0.55 1.03
CA TYR A 84 -10.88 0.93 -0.08
C TYR A 84 -12.36 0.85 0.31
N PHE A 85 -12.79 -0.26 0.92
CA PHE A 85 -14.17 -0.40 1.40
C PHE A 85 -14.48 0.55 2.57
N LYS A 86 -13.61 0.67 3.56
CA LYS A 86 -13.82 1.59 4.69
C LYS A 86 -13.94 3.03 4.22
N ARG A 87 -13.12 3.45 3.26
CA ARG A 87 -13.18 4.77 2.62
C ARG A 87 -14.51 4.97 1.89
N LEU A 88 -14.99 3.95 1.17
CA LEU A 88 -16.28 3.99 0.50
C LEU A 88 -17.45 4.15 1.49
N PHE A 89 -17.34 3.56 2.69
CA PHE A 89 -18.35 3.64 3.75
C PHE A 89 -18.12 4.77 4.78
N GLY A 90 -17.11 5.62 4.59
CA GLY A 90 -16.76 6.69 5.54
C GLY A 90 -16.32 6.21 6.93
N MET A 91 -15.86 4.96 7.04
CA MET A 91 -15.41 4.37 8.30
C MET A 91 -13.93 4.71 8.59
N PRO A 92 -13.55 4.86 9.88
CA PRO A 92 -12.16 5.07 10.25
C PRO A 92 -11.30 3.87 9.86
N TYR A 93 -10.13 4.13 9.28
CA TYR A 93 -9.16 3.14 8.86
C TYR A 93 -7.75 3.52 9.31
N VAL A 94 -6.89 2.51 9.48
CA VAL A 94 -5.49 2.67 9.90
C VAL A 94 -4.60 2.29 8.73
N GLU A 95 -4.07 3.31 8.05
CA GLU A 95 -3.18 3.10 6.89
C GLU A 95 -1.71 2.90 7.29
N PHE A 96 -1.28 3.50 8.39
CA PHE A 96 0.10 3.48 8.86
C PHE A 96 0.20 2.93 10.28
N PRO A 97 1.28 2.21 10.63
CA PRO A 97 1.50 1.73 12.00
C PRO A 97 1.58 2.90 12.99
N LEU A 98 1.06 2.71 14.21
CA LEU A 98 1.17 3.68 15.30
C LEU A 98 2.63 3.79 15.77
N GLY A 99 3.36 4.72 15.16
CA GLY A 99 4.77 4.95 15.37
C GLY A 99 5.34 5.57 14.11
N GLY A 100 5.17 6.89 13.99
CA GLY A 100 5.60 7.64 12.81
C GLY A 100 6.99 7.19 12.36
N GLY A 101 7.07 6.69 11.12
CA GLY A 101 8.33 6.27 10.55
C GLY A 101 9.34 7.42 10.52
N PRO A 102 10.60 7.17 10.13
CA PRO A 102 11.65 8.19 10.05
C PRO A 102 11.24 9.44 9.23
N PHE A 103 10.21 9.31 8.40
CA PHE A 103 9.67 10.33 7.50
C PHE A 103 8.37 10.99 7.97
N ALA A 104 7.90 10.77 9.21
CA ALA A 104 6.67 11.43 9.70
C ALA A 104 6.76 12.97 9.74
N GLY A 105 7.97 13.54 9.69
CA GLY A 105 8.19 14.98 9.52
C GLY A 105 8.06 15.46 8.07
N TYR A 106 8.14 14.56 7.09
CA TYR A 106 8.08 14.89 5.66
C TYR A 106 6.66 15.23 5.23
N ASP A 107 5.66 14.46 5.67
CA ASP A 107 4.24 14.72 5.36
C ASP A 107 3.81 16.10 5.86
N ARG A 108 4.23 16.46 7.08
CA ARG A 108 3.94 17.78 7.67
C ARG A 108 4.61 18.93 6.91
N ALA A 109 5.80 18.70 6.34
CA ALA A 109 6.50 19.68 5.51
C ALA A 109 5.85 19.81 4.12
N THR A 110 5.35 18.70 3.56
CA THR A 110 4.68 18.67 2.24
C THR A 110 3.28 19.28 2.32
N GLU A 111 2.54 19.04 3.40
CA GLU A 111 1.26 19.70 3.70
C GLU A 111 1.45 21.21 3.94
N ALA A 112 2.51 21.61 4.65
CA ALA A 112 2.84 23.01 4.86
C ALA A 112 3.18 23.72 3.54
N SER A 113 3.99 23.10 2.67
CA SER A 113 4.33 23.69 1.37
C SER A 113 3.12 23.76 0.42
N ALA A 114 2.25 22.75 0.43
CA ALA A 114 1.02 22.77 -0.37
C ALA A 114 0.00 23.81 0.13
N GLY A 115 -0.02 24.08 1.45
CA GLY A 115 -0.85 25.13 2.05
C GLY A 115 -0.38 26.55 1.70
N ASP A 116 0.94 26.77 1.66
CA ASP A 116 1.52 28.07 1.26
C ASP A 116 1.30 28.37 -0.23
N ASP A 117 1.38 27.36 -1.11
CA ASP A 117 1.08 27.50 -2.54
C ASP A 117 -0.41 27.82 -2.81
N ALA A 118 -1.32 27.22 -2.03
CA ALA A 118 -2.76 27.50 -2.11
C ALA A 118 -3.12 28.88 -1.54
N ALA A 119 -2.37 29.36 -0.54
CA ALA A 119 -2.54 30.71 0.02
C ALA A 119 -2.01 31.80 -0.92
N GLN A 120 -0.93 31.53 -1.66
CA GLN A 120 -0.38 32.48 -2.65
C GLN A 120 -1.24 32.62 -3.91
N SER A 121 -2.05 31.61 -4.28
CA SER A 121 -2.94 31.71 -5.44
C SER A 121 -4.25 32.49 -5.18
N GLN A 122 -4.51 32.93 -3.95
CA GLN A 122 -5.73 33.66 -3.55
C GLN A 122 -5.50 35.14 -3.20
N ALA A 123 -4.26 35.65 -3.34
CA ALA A 123 -4.03 37.08 -3.21
C ALA A 123 -4.76 37.83 -4.35
N PRO A 124 -5.69 38.76 -4.08
CA PRO A 124 -6.31 39.54 -5.13
C PRO A 124 -5.22 40.35 -5.84
N ALA A 125 -5.17 40.26 -7.17
CA ALA A 125 -4.39 41.15 -7.99
C ALA A 125 -4.81 42.59 -7.67
N GLY A 126 -4.01 43.26 -6.85
CA GLY A 126 -4.21 44.65 -6.46
C GLY A 126 -4.24 45.52 -7.70
N THR A 127 -5.37 46.15 -7.92
CA THR A 127 -5.62 47.20 -8.91
C THR A 127 -4.85 48.48 -8.59
N ALA A 128 -4.27 49.04 -9.66
CA ALA A 128 -3.83 50.42 -9.89
C ALA A 128 -2.57 50.92 -9.17
#